data_AF-A0A6P0X6P7-F1
#
_entry.id   AF-A0A6P0X6P7-F1
#
_cell.length_a   1.000
_cell.length_b   1.000
_cell.length_c   1.000
_cell.angle_alpha   90.00
_cell.angle_beta   90.00
_cell.angle_gamma   90.00
#
_symmetry.space_group_name_H-M   'P 1'
#
loop_
_entity.id
_entity.type
_entity.pdbx_description
1 polymer ?
#
loop_
_entity_poly.entity_id
_entity_poly.type
_entity_poly.pdbx_seq_one_letter_code
_entity_poly.pdbx_strand_id
1 'polypeptide(L)'
;SFPPRRSSDIVSFTVVGTTGYAPLEQFWGKAVPASDLYALGASLIHLLMGVAPAELPQQNLRIQWSDRISIHPRFTRWIEVLTAPELEQRFSDASEALTALRTNRYPKICLNQPVGSRVRLRKTNDWLSIKMPKKRQSLLEIIKLAGKLLVTVCSLPVLSFFGLAIVVLGLMMLAALFNTNFGISTALIILVLVVFLGVLWKDTGKELGKIQDEINTTIRNLFAQHCLYFDRENFIIEQQLFGWSYLRHIGQILEITEVEQISYVEIELKTRMISYSFGQELTESERSWLAQEIHNWLDEV
;
A
#
# COMPACT_ATOMS: atom_id res chain seq x y z
N SER A 1 6.22 -37.05 -43.89
CA SER A 1 5.34 -36.07 -43.22
C SER A 1 6.19 -35.21 -42.31
N PHE A 2 6.13 -33.89 -42.56
CA PHE A 2 6.70 -32.75 -41.82
C PHE A 2 8.22 -32.46 -41.92
N PRO A 3 8.62 -31.19 -42.18
CA PRO A 3 9.98 -30.79 -42.60
C PRO A 3 10.90 -30.44 -41.40
N PRO A 4 12.23 -30.28 -41.62
CA PRO A 4 13.15 -29.82 -40.60
C PRO A 4 12.88 -28.36 -40.21
N ARG A 5 12.96 -28.07 -38.91
CA ARG A 5 12.89 -26.72 -38.35
C ARG A 5 14.03 -25.87 -38.92
N ARG A 6 13.69 -24.74 -39.54
CA ARG A 6 14.64 -23.64 -39.78
C ARG A 6 15.20 -23.21 -38.42
N SER A 7 16.51 -23.33 -38.25
CA SER A 7 17.25 -22.52 -37.31
C SER A 7 17.02 -21.07 -37.73
N SER A 8 16.22 -20.34 -36.95
CA SER A 8 16.24 -18.89 -36.99
C SER A 8 17.64 -18.48 -36.56
N ASP A 9 18.43 -18.01 -37.51
CA ASP A 9 19.69 -17.33 -37.25
C ASP A 9 19.41 -16.26 -36.19
N ILE A 10 19.83 -16.54 -34.95
CA ILE A 10 20.00 -15.51 -33.94
C ILE A 10 21.16 -14.69 -34.47
N VAL A 11 20.84 -13.60 -35.17
CA VAL A 11 21.79 -12.53 -35.41
C VAL A 11 22.17 -12.01 -34.03
N SER A 12 23.28 -12.54 -33.51
CA SER A 12 23.96 -11.99 -32.36
C SER A 12 24.54 -10.66 -32.80
N PHE A 13 23.77 -9.59 -32.61
CA PHE A 13 24.36 -8.26 -32.56
C PHE A 13 25.26 -8.26 -31.33
N THR A 14 26.57 -8.46 -31.53
CA THR A 14 27.57 -8.09 -30.54
C THR A 14 27.44 -6.60 -30.32
N VAL A 15 26.71 -6.24 -29.26
CA VAL A 15 26.59 -4.88 -28.78
C VAL A 15 27.97 -4.46 -28.28
N VAL A 16 28.69 -3.72 -29.12
CA VAL A 16 29.96 -3.08 -28.73
C VAL A 16 29.58 -1.85 -27.90
N GLY A 17 29.65 -2.00 -26.59
CA GLY A 17 29.46 -0.93 -25.60
C GLY A 17 29.54 -1.49 -24.19
N THR A 18 30.12 -0.73 -23.24
CA THR A 18 30.14 -1.14 -21.84
C THR A 18 28.71 -1.19 -21.33
N THR A 19 28.19 -2.39 -21.12
CA THR A 19 26.80 -2.63 -20.72
C THR A 19 26.48 -1.81 -19.46
N GLY A 20 25.37 -1.07 -19.48
CA GLY A 20 24.91 -0.25 -18.35
C GLY A 20 25.40 1.20 -18.31
N TYR A 21 26.37 1.60 -19.15
CA TYR A 21 26.85 3.01 -19.21
C TYR A 21 26.33 3.78 -20.41
N ALA A 22 25.88 3.07 -21.45
CA ALA A 22 25.34 3.68 -22.65
C ALA A 22 23.81 3.59 -22.65
N PRO A 23 23.10 4.70 -22.93
CA PRO A 23 21.64 4.69 -23.06
C PRO A 23 21.19 4.09 -24.40
N LEU A 24 19.91 3.74 -24.51
CA LEU A 24 19.37 2.99 -25.66
C LEU A 24 19.53 3.72 -27.00
N GLU A 25 19.39 5.04 -27.02
CA GLU A 25 19.51 5.83 -28.24
C GLU A 25 20.92 5.82 -28.84
N GLN A 26 21.96 5.56 -28.04
CA GLN A 26 23.33 5.42 -28.53
C GLN A 26 23.48 4.16 -29.37
N PHE A 27 22.76 3.08 -29.05
CA PHE A 27 22.72 1.87 -29.86
C PHE A 27 21.95 2.06 -31.18
N TRP A 28 21.14 3.11 -31.30
CA TRP A 28 20.47 3.51 -32.54
C TRP A 28 21.24 4.58 -33.34
N GLY A 29 22.46 4.92 -32.93
CA GLY A 29 23.29 5.94 -33.60
C GLY A 29 22.79 7.37 -33.42
N LYS A 30 21.96 7.64 -32.40
CA LYS A 30 21.40 8.96 -32.09
C LYS A 30 22.00 9.54 -30.81
N ALA A 31 23.33 9.48 -30.69
CA ALA A 31 24.01 10.10 -29.55
C ALA A 31 23.77 11.62 -29.55
N VAL A 32 23.27 12.13 -28.44
CA VAL A 32 23.00 13.55 -28.18
C VAL A 32 23.70 13.97 -26.89
N PRO A 33 23.84 15.27 -26.57
CA PRO A 33 24.46 15.69 -25.30
C PRO A 33 23.84 15.04 -24.05
N ALA A 34 22.53 14.78 -24.06
CA ALA A 34 21.83 14.04 -23.01
C ALA A 34 22.28 12.56 -22.89
N SER A 35 22.83 11.95 -23.93
CA SER A 35 23.42 10.60 -23.89
C SER A 35 24.74 10.58 -23.12
N ASP A 36 25.58 11.60 -23.29
CA ASP A 36 26.80 11.75 -22.50
C ASP A 36 26.49 12.01 -21.02
N LEU A 37 25.43 12.77 -20.75
CA LEU A 37 24.93 12.98 -19.40
C LEU A 37 24.43 11.69 -18.73
N TYR A 38 23.81 10.79 -19.49
CA TYR A 38 23.45 9.46 -18.99
C TYR A 38 24.70 8.68 -18.60
N ALA A 39 25.73 8.67 -19.45
CA ALA A 39 26.98 7.98 -19.16
C ALA A 39 27.68 8.55 -17.92
N LEU A 40 27.63 9.88 -17.73
CA LEU A 40 28.08 10.54 -16.51
C LEU A 40 27.30 10.07 -15.29
N GLY A 41 25.96 10.05 -15.37
CA GLY A 41 25.09 9.59 -14.29
C GLY A 41 25.36 8.13 -13.92
N ALA A 42 25.46 7.23 -14.90
CA ALA A 42 25.81 5.82 -14.70
C ALA A 42 27.20 5.65 -14.04
N SER A 43 28.17 6.49 -14.43
CA SER A 43 29.49 6.51 -13.82
C SER A 43 29.44 6.97 -12.36
N LEU A 44 28.64 7.99 -12.04
CA LEU A 44 28.44 8.45 -10.66
C LEU A 44 27.78 7.36 -9.81
N ILE A 45 26.77 6.67 -10.33
CA ILE A 45 26.15 5.52 -9.65
C ILE A 45 27.20 4.44 -9.38
N HIS A 46 28.05 4.11 -10.36
CA HIS A 46 29.13 3.15 -10.14
C HIS A 46 30.05 3.58 -8.99
N LEU A 47 30.49 4.85 -8.99
CA LEU A 47 31.38 5.38 -7.96
C LEU A 47 30.75 5.37 -6.57
N LEU A 48 29.44 5.64 -6.48
CA LEU A 48 28.70 5.61 -5.23
C LEU A 48 28.49 4.17 -4.72
N MET A 49 28.15 3.24 -5.60
CA MET A 49 27.78 1.87 -5.25
C MET A 49 28.97 0.92 -5.17
N GLY A 50 30.09 1.24 -5.83
CA GLY A 50 31.21 0.32 -6.04
C GLY A 50 30.88 -0.89 -6.92
N VAL A 51 29.72 -0.85 -7.62
CA VAL A 51 29.17 -1.95 -8.42
C VAL A 51 28.80 -1.41 -9.79
N ALA A 52 29.03 -2.20 -10.84
CA ALA A 52 28.72 -1.80 -12.20
C ALA A 52 27.21 -1.54 -12.40
N PRO A 53 26.80 -0.49 -13.15
CA PRO A 53 25.38 -0.19 -13.39
C PRO A 53 24.59 -1.33 -14.06
N ALA A 54 25.26 -2.20 -14.82
CA ALA A 54 24.64 -3.39 -15.41
C ALA A 54 24.37 -4.52 -14.40
N GLU A 55 25.05 -4.51 -13.25
CA GLU A 55 24.87 -5.50 -12.18
C GLU A 55 23.83 -5.03 -11.14
N LEU A 56 23.46 -3.76 -11.18
CA LEU A 56 22.40 -3.20 -10.34
C LEU A 56 21.01 -3.60 -10.86
N PRO A 57 20.03 -3.78 -9.96
CA PRO A 57 18.66 -4.07 -10.38
C PRO A 57 18.12 -2.94 -11.26
N GLN A 58 17.39 -3.30 -12.31
CA GLN A 58 16.74 -2.35 -13.21
C GLN A 58 15.23 -2.55 -13.20
N GLN A 59 14.49 -1.45 -13.16
CA GLN A 59 13.03 -1.44 -13.29
C GLN A 59 12.63 -0.36 -14.30
N ASN A 60 11.81 -0.72 -15.30
CA ASN A 60 11.40 0.19 -16.38
C ASN A 60 12.59 0.92 -17.04
N LEU A 61 13.70 0.19 -17.30
CA LEU A 61 14.94 0.73 -17.86
C LEU A 61 15.67 1.77 -16.97
N ARG A 62 15.29 1.89 -15.69
CA ARG A 62 15.97 2.71 -14.69
C ARG A 62 16.79 1.86 -13.74
N ILE A 63 18.00 2.31 -13.47
CA ILE A 63 18.90 1.72 -12.49
C ILE A 63 18.34 2.00 -11.09
N GLN A 64 18.17 0.94 -10.27
CA GLN A 64 17.71 1.03 -8.90
C GLN A 64 18.92 1.05 -7.96
N TRP A 65 19.14 2.17 -7.28
CA TRP A 65 20.33 2.40 -6.44
C TRP A 65 20.09 3.33 -5.24
N SER A 66 19.11 4.22 -5.31
CA SER A 66 18.85 5.25 -4.29
C SER A 66 18.45 4.69 -2.93
N ASP A 67 17.86 3.49 -2.90
CA ASP A 67 17.48 2.75 -1.70
C ASP A 67 18.67 2.11 -0.96
N ARG A 68 19.84 2.03 -1.61
CA ARG A 68 21.00 1.29 -1.11
C ARG A 68 22.08 2.18 -0.51
N ILE A 69 21.95 3.49 -0.65
CA ILE A 69 22.95 4.45 -0.16
C ILE A 69 22.31 5.72 0.40
N SER A 70 22.77 6.15 1.57
CA SER A 70 22.30 7.38 2.21
C SER A 70 23.12 8.58 1.75
N ILE A 71 22.66 9.26 0.71
CA ILE A 71 23.17 10.56 0.26
C ILE A 71 22.07 11.61 0.29
N HIS A 72 22.44 12.89 0.15
CA HIS A 72 21.47 13.98 0.21
C HIS A 72 20.39 13.82 -0.89
N PRO A 73 19.08 13.84 -0.56
CA PRO A 73 17.99 13.53 -1.51
C PRO A 73 18.03 14.33 -2.82
N ARG A 74 18.42 15.62 -2.72
CA ARG A 74 18.66 16.51 -3.86
C ARG A 74 19.71 15.98 -4.85
N PHE A 75 20.82 15.44 -4.35
CA PHE A 75 21.87 14.90 -5.20
C PHE A 75 21.44 13.56 -5.80
N THR A 76 20.72 12.73 -5.04
CA THR A 76 20.05 11.54 -5.56
C THR A 76 19.17 11.88 -6.76
N ARG A 77 18.30 12.88 -6.58
CA ARG A 77 17.38 13.32 -7.60
C ARG A 77 18.09 13.82 -8.86
N TRP A 78 19.17 14.57 -8.69
CA TRP A 78 19.95 15.05 -9.82
C TRP A 78 20.54 13.89 -10.66
N ILE A 79 21.05 12.84 -10.01
CA ILE A 79 21.56 11.64 -10.68
C ILE A 79 20.42 10.83 -11.33
N GLU A 80 19.25 10.75 -10.71
CA GLU A 80 18.05 10.12 -11.30
C GLU A 80 17.62 10.81 -12.60
N VAL A 81 17.68 12.16 -12.63
CA VAL A 81 17.39 12.92 -13.86
C VAL A 81 18.44 12.62 -14.93
N LEU A 82 19.73 12.59 -14.59
CA LEU A 82 20.80 12.25 -15.55
C LEU A 82 20.59 10.86 -16.17
N THR A 83 20.12 9.90 -15.37
CA THR A 83 19.98 8.49 -15.75
C THR A 83 18.55 8.10 -16.16
N ALA A 84 17.68 9.08 -16.44
CA ALA A 84 16.34 8.82 -16.94
C ALA A 84 16.39 8.15 -18.34
N PRO A 85 15.55 7.12 -18.59
CA PRO A 85 15.59 6.36 -19.85
C PRO A 85 15.13 7.23 -21.03
N GLU A 86 14.05 7.98 -20.83
CA GLU A 86 13.50 8.88 -21.83
C GLU A 86 14.32 10.16 -21.93
N LEU A 87 14.66 10.58 -23.16
CA LEU A 87 15.43 11.80 -23.42
C LEU A 87 14.74 13.05 -22.90
N GLU A 88 13.41 13.10 -23.01
CA GLU A 88 12.58 14.24 -22.57
C GLU A 88 12.60 14.44 -21.05
N GLN A 89 13.02 13.42 -20.29
CA GLN A 89 13.11 13.46 -18.83
C GLN A 89 14.53 13.74 -18.34
N ARG A 90 15.51 13.79 -19.25
CA ARG A 90 16.90 14.15 -18.96
C ARG A 90 17.12 15.64 -19.14
N PHE A 91 18.21 16.15 -18.58
CA PHE A 91 18.73 17.46 -18.95
C PHE A 91 19.11 17.47 -20.43
N SER A 92 18.74 18.53 -21.12
CA SER A 92 19.05 18.72 -22.54
C SER A 92 20.55 18.87 -22.78
N ASP A 93 21.26 19.56 -21.87
CA ASP A 93 22.69 19.79 -21.92
C ASP A 93 23.35 19.92 -20.52
N ALA A 94 24.68 19.97 -20.52
CA ALA A 94 25.48 20.05 -19.30
C ALA A 94 25.31 21.39 -18.53
N SER A 95 24.95 22.47 -19.22
CA SER A 95 24.70 23.77 -18.60
C SER A 95 23.41 23.74 -17.80
N GLU A 96 22.37 23.11 -18.35
CA GLU A 96 21.11 22.86 -17.65
C GLU A 96 21.34 21.97 -16.42
N ALA A 97 22.05 20.85 -16.58
CA ALA A 97 22.37 19.95 -15.48
C ALA A 97 23.14 20.67 -14.35
N LEU A 98 24.14 21.48 -14.69
CA LEU A 98 24.91 22.26 -13.71
C LEU A 98 24.06 23.34 -13.02
N THR A 99 23.19 24.02 -13.77
CA THR A 99 22.28 25.03 -13.22
C THR A 99 21.30 24.39 -12.26
N ALA A 100 20.73 23.24 -12.61
CA ALA A 100 19.85 22.45 -11.77
C ALA A 100 20.54 22.00 -10.47
N LEU A 101 21.80 21.56 -10.56
CA LEU A 101 22.60 21.17 -9.40
C LEU A 101 22.85 22.35 -8.43
N ARG A 102 23.08 23.56 -8.96
CA ARG A 102 23.35 24.76 -8.17
C ARG A 102 22.10 25.40 -7.57
N THR A 103 21.01 25.44 -8.35
CA THR A 103 19.75 26.10 -7.97
C THR A 103 18.76 25.17 -7.28
N ASN A 104 19.07 23.88 -7.26
CA ASN A 104 18.21 22.83 -6.73
C ASN A 104 16.83 22.79 -7.42
N ARG A 105 16.81 23.04 -8.73
CA ARG A 105 15.60 22.99 -9.58
C ARG A 105 15.80 21.93 -10.64
N TYR A 106 15.00 20.87 -10.58
CA TYR A 106 15.14 19.72 -11.47
C TYR A 106 13.93 19.65 -12.42
N PRO A 107 14.13 19.23 -13.68
CA PRO A 107 13.01 18.89 -14.54
C PRO A 107 12.20 17.78 -13.88
N LYS A 108 10.88 17.91 -13.95
CA LYS A 108 9.95 16.93 -13.35
C LYS A 108 10.15 15.60 -14.06
N ILE A 109 10.68 14.61 -13.35
CA ILE A 109 10.63 13.24 -13.81
C ILE A 109 9.17 12.81 -13.73
N CYS A 110 8.44 12.98 -14.83
CA CYS A 110 7.09 12.47 -14.98
C CYS A 110 7.20 10.97 -15.24
N LEU A 111 7.08 10.17 -14.18
CA LEU A 111 6.73 8.77 -14.36
C LEU A 111 5.34 8.75 -15.03
N ASN A 112 5.22 8.14 -16.19
CA ASN A 112 3.91 7.94 -16.80
C ASN A 112 3.14 6.93 -15.94
N GLN A 113 1.83 7.15 -15.79
CA GLN A 113 0.98 6.21 -15.06
C GLN A 113 1.17 4.80 -15.65
N PRO A 114 1.48 3.77 -14.83
CA PRO A 114 1.69 2.42 -15.33
C PRO A 114 0.49 1.93 -16.14
N VAL A 115 0.73 1.31 -17.29
CA VAL A 115 -0.34 0.82 -18.17
C VAL A 115 -1.20 -0.19 -17.40
N GLY A 116 -2.50 0.11 -17.28
CA GLY A 116 -3.44 -0.72 -16.51
C GLY A 116 -3.55 -0.38 -15.03
N SER A 117 -2.92 0.70 -14.56
CA SER A 117 -3.09 1.17 -13.19
C SER A 117 -4.55 1.52 -12.91
N ARG A 118 -5.04 1.08 -11.74
CA ARG A 118 -6.42 1.34 -11.28
C ARG A 118 -6.50 2.50 -10.31
N VAL A 119 -5.37 3.17 -10.03
CA VAL A 119 -5.32 4.40 -9.24
C VAL A 119 -6.02 5.51 -10.03
N ARG A 120 -7.01 6.15 -9.41
CA ARG A 120 -7.68 7.31 -10.01
C ARG A 120 -7.06 8.58 -9.44
N LEU A 121 -6.33 9.28 -10.28
CA LEU A 121 -5.73 10.57 -9.95
C LEU A 121 -6.55 11.69 -10.60
N ARG A 122 -6.87 12.73 -9.84
CA ARG A 122 -7.40 13.99 -10.37
C ARG A 122 -6.53 15.12 -9.84
N LYS A 123 -5.85 15.81 -10.75
CA LYS A 123 -5.00 16.95 -10.46
C LYS A 123 -5.61 18.22 -11.04
N THR A 124 -5.60 19.27 -10.25
CA THR A 124 -5.86 20.65 -10.66
C THR A 124 -4.79 21.55 -10.04
N ASN A 125 -4.77 22.84 -10.39
CA ASN A 125 -3.79 23.78 -9.85
C ASN A 125 -3.94 24.02 -8.34
N ASP A 126 -5.11 23.72 -7.77
CA ASP A 126 -5.41 24.00 -6.36
C ASP A 126 -5.49 22.73 -5.51
N TRP A 127 -5.88 21.60 -6.10
CA TRP A 127 -6.03 20.35 -5.35
C TRP A 127 -5.60 19.10 -6.13
N LEU A 128 -5.18 18.09 -5.36
CA LEU A 128 -4.83 16.74 -5.82
C LEU A 128 -5.68 15.71 -5.07
N SER A 129 -6.46 14.90 -5.80
CA SER A 129 -7.18 13.75 -5.23
C SER A 129 -6.64 12.45 -5.79
N ILE A 130 -6.30 11.54 -4.88
CA ILE A 130 -5.81 10.20 -5.19
C ILE A 130 -6.80 9.22 -4.57
N LYS A 131 -7.40 8.38 -5.40
CA LYS A 131 -8.22 7.25 -4.95
C LYS A 131 -7.53 5.96 -5.29
N MET A 132 -7.18 5.21 -4.25
CA MET A 132 -6.53 3.91 -4.40
C MET A 132 -7.54 2.86 -4.89
N PRO A 133 -7.10 1.92 -5.74
CA PRO A 133 -7.94 0.79 -6.12
C PRO A 133 -8.18 -0.12 -4.92
N LYS A 134 -9.31 -0.82 -4.92
CA LYS A 134 -9.57 -1.88 -3.95
C LYS A 134 -8.61 -3.04 -4.19
N LYS A 135 -8.10 -3.64 -3.11
CA LYS A 135 -7.34 -4.88 -3.13
C LYS A 135 -8.02 -5.91 -4.02
N ARG A 136 -7.25 -6.60 -4.85
CA ARG A 136 -7.80 -7.66 -5.73
C ARG A 136 -8.37 -8.76 -4.84
N GLN A 137 -9.70 -8.87 -4.83
CA GLN A 137 -10.41 -9.79 -3.96
C GLN A 137 -10.29 -11.21 -4.50
N SER A 138 -9.93 -12.15 -3.63
CA SER A 138 -10.05 -13.57 -3.95
C SER A 138 -11.48 -14.03 -3.66
N LEU A 139 -12.06 -14.86 -4.54
CA LEU A 139 -13.39 -15.46 -4.29
C LEU A 139 -13.41 -16.24 -2.96
N LEU A 140 -12.27 -16.81 -2.58
CA LEU A 140 -12.10 -17.52 -1.31
C LEU A 140 -12.30 -16.62 -0.09
N GLU A 141 -11.80 -15.39 -0.10
CA GLU A 141 -12.00 -14.44 1.02
C GLU A 141 -13.47 -14.03 1.17
N ILE A 142 -14.18 -13.85 0.05
CA ILE A 142 -15.62 -13.55 0.06
C ILE A 142 -16.41 -14.72 0.62
N ILE A 143 -16.10 -15.95 0.20
CA ILE A 143 -16.73 -17.17 0.72
C ILE A 143 -16.45 -17.34 2.22
N LYS A 144 -15.20 -17.11 2.66
CA LYS A 144 -14.83 -17.15 4.08
C LYS A 144 -15.59 -16.12 4.90
N LEU A 145 -15.73 -14.89 4.39
CA LEU A 145 -16.51 -13.84 5.04
C LEU A 145 -17.98 -14.23 5.17
N ALA A 146 -18.59 -14.73 4.10
CA ALA A 146 -19.97 -15.19 4.10
C ALA A 146 -20.20 -16.33 5.11
N GLY A 147 -19.27 -17.30 5.18
CA GLY A 147 -19.31 -18.38 6.16
C GLY A 147 -19.22 -17.88 7.60
N LYS A 148 -18.31 -16.94 7.91
CA LYS A 148 -18.20 -16.35 9.25
C LYS A 148 -19.46 -15.57 9.64
N LEU A 149 -20.00 -14.76 8.73
CA LEU A 149 -21.26 -14.04 8.95
C LEU A 149 -22.43 -15.00 9.23
N LEU A 150 -22.52 -16.10 8.48
CA LEU A 150 -23.54 -17.13 8.68
C LEU A 150 -23.44 -17.74 10.08
N VAL A 151 -22.23 -18.11 10.52
CA VAL A 151 -21.99 -18.66 11.87
C VAL A 151 -22.41 -17.67 12.95
N THR A 152 -22.09 -16.38 12.81
CA THR A 152 -22.51 -15.35 13.77
C THR A 152 -24.03 -15.21 13.82
N VAL A 153 -24.71 -15.17 12.68
CA VAL A 153 -26.19 -15.04 12.65
C VAL A 153 -26.87 -16.29 13.22
N CYS A 154 -26.40 -17.48 12.89
CA CYS A 154 -26.97 -18.74 13.38
C CYS A 154 -26.75 -18.96 14.89
N SER A 155 -25.72 -18.34 15.48
CA SER A 155 -25.41 -18.47 16.91
C SER A 155 -26.18 -17.47 17.78
N LEU A 156 -26.71 -16.36 17.23
CA LEU A 156 -27.49 -15.38 18.00
C LEU A 156 -28.76 -15.96 18.65
N PRO A 157 -29.60 -16.80 17.98
CA PRO A 157 -30.75 -17.45 18.62
C PRO A 157 -30.34 -18.45 19.70
N VAL A 158 -29.24 -19.18 19.47
CA VAL A 158 -28.68 -20.15 20.42
C VAL A 158 -28.22 -19.43 21.68
N LEU A 159 -27.54 -18.30 21.52
CA LEU A 159 -27.25 -17.39 22.61
C LEU A 159 -28.58 -16.96 23.22
N SER A 160 -29.46 -16.18 22.59
CA SER A 160 -30.74 -15.75 23.21
C SER A 160 -31.49 -16.82 24.04
N PHE A 161 -31.57 -18.05 23.52
CA PHE A 161 -32.14 -19.22 24.22
C PHE A 161 -31.47 -19.55 25.56
N PHE A 162 -30.13 -19.69 25.61
CA PHE A 162 -29.44 -20.03 26.86
C PHE A 162 -29.64 -18.96 27.96
N GLY A 163 -29.93 -17.72 27.58
CA GLY A 163 -29.92 -16.56 28.47
C GLY A 163 -31.29 -16.43 29.09
N LEU A 164 -32.32 -16.64 28.26
CA LEU A 164 -33.66 -16.88 28.73
C LEU A 164 -33.72 -18.11 29.65
N ALA A 165 -33.05 -19.22 29.30
CA ALA A 165 -33.02 -20.42 30.15
C ALA A 165 -32.38 -20.13 31.52
N ILE A 166 -31.25 -19.43 31.56
CA ILE A 166 -30.59 -18.99 32.81
C ILE A 166 -31.55 -18.14 33.66
N VAL A 167 -32.25 -17.17 33.06
CA VAL A 167 -33.21 -16.31 33.77
C VAL A 167 -34.38 -17.12 34.33
N VAL A 168 -34.99 -17.99 33.52
CA VAL A 168 -36.13 -18.83 33.93
C VAL A 168 -35.73 -19.77 35.06
N LEU A 169 -34.57 -20.43 34.94
CA LEU A 169 -34.06 -21.32 35.99
C LEU A 169 -33.71 -20.55 37.26
N GLY A 170 -33.16 -19.34 37.15
CA GLY A 170 -32.93 -18.45 38.30
C GLY A 170 -34.23 -18.09 39.03
N LEU A 171 -35.30 -17.79 38.29
CA LEU A 171 -36.62 -17.53 38.87
C LEU A 171 -37.23 -18.79 39.51
N MET A 172 -37.08 -19.96 38.89
CA MET A 172 -37.51 -21.24 39.47
C MET A 172 -36.76 -21.57 40.76
N MET A 173 -35.45 -21.31 40.80
CA MET A 173 -34.63 -21.48 42.01
C MET A 173 -35.13 -20.57 43.13
N LEU A 174 -35.40 -19.30 42.82
CA LEU A 174 -35.92 -18.34 43.79
C LEU A 174 -37.28 -18.80 44.34
N ALA A 175 -38.20 -19.23 43.48
CA ALA A 175 -39.51 -19.74 43.91
C ALA A 175 -39.42 -21.00 44.77
N ALA A 176 -38.48 -21.91 44.46
CA ALA A 176 -38.26 -23.13 45.25
C ALA A 176 -37.79 -22.84 46.67
N LEU A 177 -37.04 -21.74 46.90
CA LEU A 177 -36.60 -21.34 48.24
C LEU A 177 -37.74 -20.87 49.16
N PHE A 178 -38.85 -20.36 48.59
CA PHE A 178 -40.00 -19.87 49.36
C PHE A 178 -41.11 -20.91 49.55
N ASN A 179 -41.04 -22.06 48.86
CA ASN A 179 -42.09 -23.08 48.90
C ASN A 179 -41.68 -24.27 49.78
N THR A 180 -42.42 -24.51 50.87
CA THR A 180 -42.15 -25.58 51.86
C THR A 180 -42.25 -26.99 51.30
N ASN A 181 -42.85 -27.18 50.12
CA ASN A 181 -42.97 -28.49 49.46
C ASN A 181 -41.71 -28.89 48.67
N PHE A 182 -40.81 -27.95 48.36
CA PHE A 182 -39.59 -28.22 47.61
C PHE A 182 -38.39 -28.27 48.57
N GLY A 183 -37.71 -29.42 48.62
CA GLY A 183 -36.54 -29.60 49.47
C GLY A 183 -35.27 -28.90 48.95
N ILE A 184 -34.32 -28.61 49.84
CA ILE A 184 -33.03 -27.95 49.53
C ILE A 184 -32.27 -28.62 48.37
N SER A 185 -32.45 -29.94 48.19
CA SER A 185 -31.83 -30.70 47.11
C SER A 185 -32.21 -30.22 45.71
N THR A 186 -33.44 -29.73 45.48
CA THR A 186 -33.86 -29.26 44.15
C THR A 186 -33.26 -27.89 43.82
N ALA A 187 -33.19 -26.99 44.81
CA ALA A 187 -32.54 -25.70 44.67
C ALA A 187 -31.05 -25.84 44.34
N LEU A 188 -30.35 -26.80 44.97
CA LEU A 188 -28.94 -27.09 44.67
C LEU A 188 -28.73 -27.59 43.23
N ILE A 189 -29.61 -28.47 42.73
CA ILE A 189 -29.53 -28.97 41.34
C ILE A 189 -29.73 -27.82 40.35
N ILE A 190 -30.72 -26.95 40.58
CA ILE A 190 -30.98 -25.79 39.71
C ILE A 190 -29.79 -24.82 39.74
N LEU A 191 -29.21 -24.57 40.92
CA LEU A 191 -28.02 -23.72 41.06
C LEU A 191 -26.85 -24.24 40.22
N VAL A 192 -26.54 -25.54 40.30
CA VAL A 192 -25.47 -26.16 39.49
C VAL A 192 -25.74 -25.98 38.00
N LEU A 193 -26.99 -26.15 37.57
CA LEU A 193 -27.38 -26.03 36.17
C LEU A 193 -27.29 -24.59 35.66
N VAL A 194 -27.70 -23.60 36.48
CA VAL A 194 -27.55 -22.17 36.19
C VAL A 194 -26.07 -21.79 36.06
N VAL A 195 -25.22 -22.24 36.98
CA VAL A 195 -23.77 -21.98 36.92
C VAL A 195 -23.16 -22.61 35.66
N PHE A 196 -23.50 -23.86 35.35
CA PHE A 196 -23.02 -24.54 34.16
C PHE A 196 -23.41 -23.82 32.86
N LEU A 197 -24.69 -23.45 32.72
CA LEU A 197 -25.17 -22.69 31.57
C LEU A 197 -24.52 -21.29 31.48
N GLY A 198 -24.28 -20.63 32.61
CA GLY A 198 -23.60 -19.34 32.66
C GLY A 198 -22.14 -19.41 32.17
N VAL A 199 -21.42 -20.50 32.46
CA VAL A 199 -20.07 -20.73 31.92
C VAL A 199 -20.12 -20.92 30.41
N LEU A 200 -21.02 -21.77 29.91
CA LEU A 200 -21.20 -21.99 28.47
C LEU A 200 -21.58 -20.69 27.73
N TRP A 201 -22.46 -19.88 28.32
CA TRP A 201 -22.83 -18.56 27.79
C TRP A 201 -21.60 -17.67 27.60
N LYS A 202 -20.79 -17.57 28.65
CA LYS A 202 -19.62 -16.70 28.70
C LYS A 202 -18.58 -17.10 27.66
N ASP A 203 -18.29 -18.41 27.55
CA ASP A 203 -17.28 -18.90 26.62
C ASP A 203 -17.76 -18.79 25.17
N THR A 204 -19.03 -19.10 24.90
CA THR A 204 -19.63 -18.91 23.57
C THR A 204 -19.61 -17.43 23.16
N GLY A 205 -19.94 -16.51 24.08
CA GLY A 205 -19.91 -15.07 23.83
C GLY A 205 -18.51 -14.55 23.51
N LYS A 206 -17.47 -15.06 24.19
CA LYS A 206 -16.07 -14.70 23.90
C LYS A 206 -15.63 -15.16 22.51
N GLU A 207 -15.93 -16.40 22.13
CA GLU A 207 -15.58 -16.90 20.80
C GLU A 207 -16.32 -16.14 19.69
N LEU A 208 -17.59 -15.77 19.91
CA LEU A 208 -18.30 -14.88 18.98
C LEU A 208 -17.62 -13.51 18.84
N GLY A 209 -17.15 -12.94 19.94
CA GLY A 209 -16.41 -11.67 19.94
C GLY A 209 -15.18 -11.73 19.04
N LYS A 210 -14.38 -12.79 19.16
CA LYS A 210 -13.21 -13.00 18.29
C LYS A 210 -13.60 -13.10 16.81
N ILE A 211 -14.65 -13.88 16.51
CA ILE A 211 -15.15 -14.03 15.14
C ILE A 211 -15.63 -12.67 14.61
N GLN A 212 -16.31 -11.87 15.42
CA GLN A 212 -16.78 -10.54 15.03
C GLN A 212 -15.60 -9.60 14.72
N ASP A 213 -14.54 -9.62 15.52
CA ASP A 213 -13.33 -8.82 15.28
C ASP A 213 -12.62 -9.26 13.99
N GLU A 214 -12.54 -10.56 13.74
CA GLU A 214 -12.01 -11.09 12.48
C GLU A 214 -12.88 -10.70 11.28
N ILE A 215 -14.22 -10.73 11.40
CA ILE A 215 -15.16 -10.28 10.37
C ILE A 215 -14.93 -8.80 10.09
N ASN A 216 -14.90 -7.95 11.12
CA ASN A 216 -14.68 -6.51 10.98
C ASN A 216 -13.35 -6.21 10.29
N THR A 217 -12.30 -6.93 10.65
CA THR A 217 -10.97 -6.80 10.03
C THR A 217 -10.98 -7.27 8.57
N THR A 218 -11.65 -8.39 8.28
CA THR A 218 -11.79 -8.92 6.92
C THR A 218 -12.61 -7.98 6.03
N ILE A 219 -13.69 -7.40 6.54
CA ILE A 219 -14.51 -6.41 5.84
C ILE A 219 -13.69 -5.17 5.51
N ARG A 220 -12.94 -4.64 6.48
CA ARG A 220 -12.02 -3.51 6.24
C ARG A 220 -11.02 -3.85 5.14
N ASN A 221 -10.35 -5.00 5.23
CA ASN A 221 -9.34 -5.40 4.23
C ASN A 221 -9.92 -5.64 2.82
N LEU A 222 -11.18 -6.05 2.72
CA LEU A 222 -11.81 -6.35 1.43
C LEU A 222 -12.46 -5.14 0.78
N PHE A 223 -13.03 -4.23 1.58
CA PHE A 223 -13.93 -3.20 1.08
C PHE A 223 -13.49 -1.77 1.39
N ALA A 224 -12.51 -1.57 2.28
CA ALA A 224 -12.00 -0.23 2.55
C ALA A 224 -11.30 0.34 1.30
N GLN A 225 -11.41 1.64 1.15
CA GLN A 225 -10.72 2.42 0.14
C GLN A 225 -9.95 3.53 0.82
N HIS A 226 -8.71 3.72 0.38
CA HIS A 226 -7.86 4.82 0.82
C HIS A 226 -8.02 5.98 -0.17
N CYS A 227 -8.50 7.12 0.33
CA CYS A 227 -8.58 8.35 -0.43
C CYS A 227 -7.67 9.39 0.22
N LEU A 228 -6.83 10.00 -0.60
CA LEU A 228 -5.99 11.12 -0.21
C LEU A 228 -6.47 12.35 -0.97
N TYR A 229 -6.56 13.47 -0.27
CA TYR A 229 -6.91 14.75 -0.86
C TYR A 229 -5.93 15.78 -0.32
N PHE A 230 -5.34 16.56 -1.21
CA PHE A 230 -4.44 17.66 -0.86
C PHE A 230 -5.01 18.93 -1.48
N ASP A 231 -5.06 19.99 -0.69
CA ASP A 231 -5.41 21.36 -1.07
C ASP A 231 -4.32 22.29 -0.51
N ARG A 232 -4.19 23.53 -0.98
CA ARG A 232 -3.02 24.40 -0.68
C ARG A 232 -2.69 24.58 0.80
N GLU A 233 -3.68 24.49 1.68
CA GLU A 233 -3.49 24.67 3.12
C GLU A 233 -3.46 23.35 3.89
N ASN A 234 -4.22 22.35 3.43
CA ASN A 234 -4.53 21.15 4.21
C ASN A 234 -4.47 19.88 3.36
N PHE A 235 -4.11 18.77 3.99
CA PHE A 235 -4.29 17.44 3.44
C PHE A 235 -5.33 16.68 4.25
N ILE A 236 -6.07 15.81 3.56
CA ILE A 236 -7.09 14.93 4.12
C ILE A 236 -6.76 13.50 3.72
N ILE A 237 -6.62 12.64 4.72
CA ILE A 237 -6.47 11.20 4.54
C ILE A 237 -7.73 10.55 5.08
N GLU A 238 -8.47 9.86 4.23
CA GLU A 238 -9.70 9.18 4.64
C GLU A 238 -9.73 7.71 4.22
N GLN A 239 -10.26 6.87 5.10
CA GLN A 239 -10.62 5.49 4.78
C GLN A 239 -12.14 5.39 4.69
N GLN A 240 -12.61 4.90 3.55
CA GLN A 240 -14.02 4.76 3.24
C GLN A 240 -14.43 3.30 3.12
N LEU A 241 -15.53 2.92 3.75
CA LEU A 241 -16.20 1.63 3.58
C LEU A 241 -17.55 1.87 2.91
N PHE A 242 -17.76 1.31 1.72
CA PHE A 242 -19.00 1.53 0.93
C PHE A 242 -19.39 3.01 0.74
N GLY A 243 -18.40 3.92 0.66
CA GLY A 243 -18.61 5.37 0.55
C GLY A 243 -18.80 6.10 1.88
N TRP A 244 -18.86 5.39 3.01
CA TRP A 244 -18.93 5.97 4.35
C TRP A 244 -17.52 6.14 4.90
N SER A 245 -17.16 7.37 5.29
CA SER A 245 -15.87 7.66 5.93
C SER A 245 -15.92 7.24 7.39
N TYR A 246 -15.02 6.34 7.80
CA TYR A 246 -14.92 5.85 9.18
C TYR A 246 -13.62 6.28 9.87
N LEU A 247 -12.63 6.66 9.07
CA LEU A 247 -11.40 7.29 9.53
C LEU A 247 -11.13 8.50 8.64
N ARG A 248 -10.95 9.67 9.23
CA ARG A 248 -10.63 10.91 8.53
C ARG A 248 -9.62 11.70 9.35
N HIS A 249 -8.47 11.95 8.75
CA HIS A 249 -7.45 12.83 9.29
C HIS A 249 -7.35 14.07 8.42
N ILE A 250 -7.25 15.23 9.06
CA ILE A 250 -7.02 16.51 8.41
C ILE A 250 -5.78 17.10 9.07
N GLY A 251 -4.76 17.41 8.27
CA GLY A 251 -3.54 18.05 8.72
C GLY A 251 -3.14 19.19 7.80
N GLN A 252 -2.20 20.02 8.22
CA GLN A 252 -1.70 21.12 7.40
C GLN A 252 -0.56 20.64 6.50
N ILE A 253 -0.47 21.17 5.27
CA ILE A 253 0.62 20.80 4.35
C ILE A 253 1.99 21.13 4.94
N LEU A 254 2.13 22.25 5.66
CA LEU A 254 3.40 22.66 6.28
C LEU A 254 3.96 21.65 7.30
N GLU A 255 3.13 20.72 7.79
CA GLU A 255 3.57 19.70 8.71
C GLU A 255 4.26 18.53 8.01
N ILE A 256 4.05 18.36 6.70
CA ILE A 256 4.66 17.30 5.89
C ILE A 256 6.16 17.60 5.76
N THR A 257 6.98 16.75 6.37
CA THR A 257 8.44 16.88 6.35
C THR A 257 9.07 16.00 5.28
N GLU A 258 8.46 14.86 4.98
CA GLU A 258 9.03 13.89 4.05
C GLU A 258 7.95 13.02 3.41
N VAL A 259 8.14 12.68 2.13
CA VAL A 259 7.36 11.66 1.44
C VAL A 259 8.35 10.66 0.89
N GLU A 260 8.44 9.50 1.52
CA GLU A 260 9.38 8.46 1.14
C GLU A 260 8.63 7.18 0.76
N GLN A 261 9.13 6.49 -0.25
CA GLN A 261 8.72 5.12 -0.50
C GLN A 261 9.59 4.21 0.39
N ILE A 262 8.96 3.44 1.27
CA ILE A 262 9.67 2.37 1.99
C ILE A 262 9.83 1.20 1.02
N SER A 263 11.08 0.83 0.74
CA SER A 263 11.43 -0.20 -0.24
C SER A 263 10.53 -1.44 -0.11
N TYR A 264 9.86 -1.76 -1.22
CA TYR A 264 9.01 -2.94 -1.41
C TYR A 264 7.72 -3.07 -0.59
N VAL A 265 7.39 -2.16 0.35
CA VAL A 265 6.23 -2.34 1.26
C VAL A 265 5.14 -1.28 1.09
N GLU A 266 5.44 0.00 1.21
CA GLU A 266 4.43 1.06 1.27
C GLU A 266 5.00 2.45 0.95
N ILE A 267 4.11 3.42 0.71
CA ILE A 267 4.44 4.83 0.63
C ILE A 267 4.20 5.42 2.02
N GLU A 268 5.20 6.12 2.56
CA GLU A 268 5.15 6.79 3.85
C GLU A 268 5.15 8.31 3.67
N LEU A 269 4.17 8.97 4.28
CA LEU A 269 4.04 10.41 4.39
C LEU A 269 4.35 10.80 5.84
N LYS A 270 5.55 11.32 6.08
CA LYS A 270 5.98 11.76 7.41
C LYS A 270 5.59 13.22 7.61
N THR A 271 4.84 13.47 8.67
CA THR A 271 4.69 14.81 9.23
C THR A 271 5.55 14.98 10.47
N ARG A 272 5.65 16.21 10.99
CA ARG A 272 6.39 16.52 12.23
C ARG A 272 5.99 15.65 13.44
N MET A 273 4.77 15.10 13.45
CA MET A 273 4.24 14.35 14.60
C MET A 273 3.77 12.94 14.26
N ILE A 274 3.40 12.65 13.01
CA ILE A 274 2.74 11.39 12.63
C ILE A 274 3.28 10.92 11.28
N SER A 275 3.53 9.63 11.16
CA SER A 275 3.81 9.00 9.87
C SER A 275 2.56 8.27 9.38
N TYR A 276 2.21 8.51 8.12
CA TYR A 276 1.07 7.88 7.44
C TYR A 276 1.58 6.91 6.40
N SER A 277 1.22 5.64 6.49
CA SER A 277 1.57 4.64 5.49
C SER A 277 0.39 4.21 4.63
N PHE A 278 0.60 4.06 3.32
CA PHE A 278 -0.43 3.64 2.38
C PHE A 278 0.17 2.99 1.12
N GLY A 279 -0.69 2.43 0.26
CA GLY A 279 -0.26 1.89 -1.03
C GLY A 279 0.33 0.48 -1.00
N GLN A 280 0.16 -0.27 0.10
CA GLN A 280 0.52 -1.71 0.18
C GLN A 280 -0.16 -2.58 -0.91
N GLU A 281 -1.29 -2.11 -1.44
CA GLU A 281 -2.09 -2.78 -2.46
C GLU A 281 -1.60 -2.53 -3.89
N LEU A 282 -0.67 -1.58 -4.06
CA LEU A 282 -0.14 -1.13 -5.34
C LEU A 282 1.08 -1.93 -5.77
N THR A 283 1.31 -2.03 -7.07
CA THR A 283 2.60 -2.57 -7.57
C THR A 283 3.75 -1.63 -7.19
N GLU A 284 4.98 -2.13 -7.22
CA GLU A 284 6.17 -1.28 -7.00
C GLU A 284 6.22 -0.10 -7.99
N SER A 285 5.95 -0.34 -9.26
CA SER A 285 5.87 0.71 -10.28
C SER A 285 4.76 1.74 -10.00
N GLU A 286 3.60 1.32 -9.51
CA GLU A 286 2.52 2.22 -9.08
C GLU A 286 2.92 3.03 -7.85
N ARG A 287 3.65 2.43 -6.89
CA ARG A 287 4.12 3.12 -5.69
C ARG A 287 5.13 4.21 -6.01
N SER A 288 6.14 3.88 -6.82
CA SER A 288 7.17 4.84 -7.22
C SER A 288 6.59 5.98 -8.06
N TRP A 289 5.68 5.65 -8.98
CA TRP A 289 4.94 6.66 -9.74
C TRP A 289 4.14 7.60 -8.82
N LEU A 290 3.38 7.03 -7.89
CA LEU A 290 2.49 7.82 -7.05
C LEU A 290 3.24 8.67 -6.01
N ALA A 291 4.29 8.13 -5.40
CA ALA A 291 5.17 8.87 -4.49
C ALA A 291 5.78 10.08 -5.21
N GLN A 292 6.23 9.88 -6.46
CA GLN A 292 6.75 10.95 -7.29
C GLN A 292 5.71 12.02 -7.61
N GLU A 293 4.48 11.62 -7.92
CA GLU A 293 3.40 12.56 -8.24
C GLU A 293 3.00 13.41 -7.04
N ILE A 294 2.95 12.81 -5.84
CA ILE A 294 2.71 13.53 -4.58
C ILE A 294 3.84 14.54 -4.34
N HIS A 295 5.09 14.12 -4.49
CA HIS A 295 6.25 15.00 -4.32
C HIS A 295 6.23 16.18 -5.30
N ASN A 296 5.97 15.91 -6.59
CA ASN A 296 5.89 16.93 -7.62
C ASN A 296 4.79 17.96 -7.35
N TRP A 297 3.67 17.55 -6.76
CA TRP A 297 2.59 18.46 -6.40
C TRP A 297 2.93 19.29 -5.17
N LEU A 298 3.58 18.71 -4.15
CA LEU A 298 4.03 19.44 -2.97
C LEU A 298 5.09 20.51 -3.30
N ASP A 299 5.97 20.26 -4.27
CA ASP A 299 6.94 21.25 -4.75
C ASP A 299 6.30 22.43 -5.51
N GLU A 300 5.06 22.27 -6.00
CA GLU A 300 4.31 23.34 -6.70
C GLU A 300 3.58 24.29 -5.72
N VAL A 301 3.42 23.90 -4.45
CA VAL A 301 2.68 24.63 -3.39
C VAL A 301 3.62 25.48 -2.56
#